data_AF-A0A318PJ89-F1
#
_entry.id   AF-A0A318PJ89-F1
#
_cell.length_a   1.000
_cell.length_b   1.000
_cell.length_c   1.000
_cell.angle_alpha   90.00
_cell.angle_beta   90.00
_cell.angle_gamma   90.00
#
_symmetry.space_group_name_H-M   'P 1'
#
loop_
_entity.id
_entity.type
_entity.pdbx_description
1 polymer ?
#
loop_
_entity_poly.entity_id
_entity_poly.type
_entity_poly.pdbx_seq_one_letter_code
_entity_poly.pdbx_strand_id
1 'polypeptide(L)'
;METRQLDLVDYLAGISVPPAAAPQINPLDLLPRRPKAWERLVAHVPAEDVRISISTTWTRVVMEQLREDGRGDLLFATGKIRSDDVPPDLIWPEPCRLILMTAASAIRIHERWCLEEAPGTGLTNTFRFAQQHADRTAVSQQLRALAEEQS
;
A
#
# COMPACT_ATOMS: atom_id res chain seq x y z
N MET A 1 60.48 10.55 -19.29
CA MET A 1 59.18 10.98 -19.88
C MET A 1 58.12 10.02 -19.37
N GLU A 2 56.97 10.58 -19.01
CA GLU A 2 56.06 10.08 -17.98
C GLU A 2 55.30 8.81 -18.36
N THR A 3 55.29 7.84 -17.44
CA THR A 3 54.31 6.76 -17.39
C THR A 3 52.95 7.34 -17.04
N ARG A 4 52.06 7.45 -18.04
CA ARG A 4 50.64 7.78 -17.84
C ARG A 4 49.97 6.67 -17.04
N GLN A 5 49.90 6.87 -15.72
CA GLN A 5 49.05 6.11 -14.84
C GLN A 5 47.62 6.57 -15.13
N LEU A 6 46.90 5.80 -15.97
CA LEU A 6 45.49 6.02 -16.24
C LEU A 6 44.73 5.88 -14.92
N ASP A 7 44.11 6.98 -14.52
CA ASP A 7 43.40 7.14 -13.28
C ASP A 7 42.18 6.20 -13.28
N LEU A 8 42.23 5.15 -12.45
CA LEU A 8 41.13 4.20 -12.23
C LEU A 8 39.85 4.90 -11.73
N VAL A 9 39.98 6.15 -11.28
CA VAL A 9 38.91 7.01 -10.79
C VAL A 9 37.97 7.47 -11.91
N ASP A 10 38.47 7.72 -13.13
CA ASP A 10 37.64 8.15 -14.26
C ASP A 10 36.75 7.02 -14.80
N TYR A 11 37.16 5.75 -14.61
CA TYR A 11 36.34 4.60 -15.00
C TYR A 11 35.12 4.45 -14.08
N LEU A 12 35.24 4.74 -12.78
CA LEU A 12 34.13 4.64 -11.83
C LEU A 12 33.13 5.79 -11.99
N ALA A 13 33.60 6.98 -12.36
CA ALA A 13 32.73 8.14 -12.64
C ALA A 13 31.84 7.95 -13.87
N GLY A 14 32.22 7.05 -14.79
CA GLY A 14 31.47 6.73 -16.01
C GLY A 14 30.41 5.63 -15.86
N ILE A 15 30.36 4.92 -14.73
CA ILE A 15 29.34 3.90 -14.48
C ILE A 15 28.10 4.61 -13.94
N SER A 16 27.36 5.27 -14.85
CA SER A 16 25.92 5.45 -14.61
C SER A 16 25.30 4.07 -14.54
N VAL A 17 25.15 3.55 -13.33
CA VAL A 17 24.29 2.40 -13.06
C VAL A 17 22.94 2.77 -13.67
N PRO A 18 22.45 2.04 -14.70
CA PRO A 18 21.11 2.27 -15.21
C PRO A 18 20.18 2.23 -14.00
N PRO A 19 19.25 3.20 -13.84
CA PRO A 19 18.28 3.12 -12.76
C PRO A 19 17.69 1.72 -12.82
N ALA A 20 17.86 0.96 -11.73
CA ALA A 20 17.42 -0.42 -11.67
C ALA A 20 16.00 -0.47 -12.23
N ALA A 21 15.79 -1.27 -13.29
CA ALA A 21 14.51 -1.34 -13.96
C ALA A 21 13.43 -1.46 -12.89
N ALA A 22 12.52 -0.48 -12.85
CA ALA A 22 11.48 -0.43 -11.84
C ALA A 22 10.85 -1.83 -11.76
N PRO A 23 10.71 -2.42 -10.57
CA PRO A 23 10.21 -3.78 -10.45
C PRO A 23 8.90 -3.89 -11.24
N GLN A 24 8.89 -4.76 -12.26
CA GLN A 24 7.69 -5.05 -13.08
C GLN A 24 6.63 -5.84 -12.29
N ILE A 25 6.68 -5.78 -10.97
CA ILE A 25 5.76 -6.46 -10.07
C ILE A 25 4.61 -5.48 -9.85
N ASN A 26 3.39 -5.91 -10.18
CA ASN A 26 2.21 -5.13 -9.84
C ASN A 26 2.12 -5.04 -8.31
N PRO A 27 2.10 -3.84 -7.69
CA PRO A 27 2.02 -3.72 -6.24
C PRO A 27 0.80 -4.45 -5.64
N LEU A 28 -0.27 -4.60 -6.43
CA LEU A 28 -1.47 -5.34 -6.02
C LEU A 28 -1.21 -6.84 -5.80
N ASP A 29 -0.16 -7.40 -6.41
CA ASP A 29 0.24 -8.81 -6.18
C ASP A 29 0.78 -9.06 -4.77
N LEU A 30 1.12 -7.99 -4.03
CA LEU A 30 1.53 -8.05 -2.63
C LEU A 30 0.35 -8.16 -1.66
N LEU A 31 -0.87 -7.88 -2.13
CA LEU A 31 -2.07 -7.98 -1.33
C LEU A 31 -2.45 -9.47 -1.15
N PRO A 32 -3.05 -9.83 -0.01
CA PRO A 32 -3.50 -11.20 0.16
C PRO A 32 -4.63 -11.52 -0.83
N ARG A 33 -4.62 -12.73 -1.39
CA ARG A 33 -5.57 -13.17 -2.43
C ARG A 33 -7.02 -13.10 -1.96
N ARG A 34 -7.94 -12.65 -2.83
CA ARG A 34 -9.38 -12.62 -2.54
C ARG A 34 -10.17 -13.65 -3.34
N PRO A 35 -11.42 -13.95 -2.95
CA PRO A 35 -12.33 -14.72 -3.78
C PRO A 35 -12.51 -14.07 -5.16
N LYS A 36 -12.58 -14.88 -6.22
CA LYS A 36 -12.71 -14.39 -7.61
C LYS A 36 -13.91 -13.45 -7.81
N ALA A 37 -15.00 -13.65 -7.08
CA ALA A 37 -16.18 -12.78 -7.15
C ALA A 37 -15.84 -11.35 -6.67
N TRP A 38 -15.05 -11.23 -5.62
CA TRP A 38 -14.58 -9.94 -5.12
C TRP A 38 -13.59 -9.30 -6.08
N GLU A 39 -12.60 -10.05 -6.57
CA GLU A 39 -11.62 -9.51 -7.53
C GLU A 39 -12.30 -8.95 -8.79
N ARG A 40 -13.38 -9.58 -9.28
CA ARG A 40 -14.17 -9.04 -10.40
C ARG A 40 -14.90 -7.75 -10.05
N LEU A 41 -15.39 -7.62 -8.82
CA LEU A 41 -16.13 -6.45 -8.36
C LEU A 41 -15.22 -5.22 -8.26
N VAL A 42 -13.95 -5.40 -7.92
CA VAL A 42 -13.00 -4.31 -7.70
C VAL A 42 -11.95 -4.18 -8.82
N ALA A 43 -12.09 -4.94 -9.91
CA ALA A 43 -11.12 -4.97 -11.00
C ALA A 43 -10.99 -3.64 -11.74
N HIS A 44 -12.01 -2.77 -11.66
CA HIS A 44 -11.99 -1.44 -12.25
C HIS A 44 -11.21 -0.42 -11.42
N VAL A 45 -10.96 -0.71 -10.13
CA VAL A 45 -10.26 0.22 -9.24
C VAL A 45 -8.76 0.17 -9.56
N PRO A 46 -8.15 1.31 -9.97
CA PRO A 46 -6.75 1.33 -10.32
C PRO A 46 -5.86 1.26 -9.06
N ALA A 47 -4.59 0.90 -9.24
CA ALA A 47 -3.68 0.65 -8.11
C ALA A 47 -3.45 1.91 -7.26
N GLU A 48 -3.45 3.09 -7.88
CA GLU A 48 -3.36 4.40 -7.23
C GLU A 48 -4.54 4.73 -6.32
N ASP A 49 -5.68 4.03 -6.45
CA ASP A 49 -6.89 4.20 -5.63
C ASP A 49 -7.05 3.08 -4.60
N VAL A 50 -6.06 2.19 -4.50
CA VAL A 50 -5.98 1.23 -3.40
C VAL A 50 -5.40 1.92 -2.18
N ARG A 51 -6.08 1.74 -1.04
CA ARG A 51 -5.71 2.31 0.26
C ARG A 51 -5.52 1.18 1.25
N ILE A 52 -4.44 1.21 2.01
CA ILE A 52 -4.17 0.28 3.12
C ILE A 52 -4.51 1.01 4.41
N SER A 53 -5.53 0.56 5.13
CA SER A 53 -5.94 1.15 6.41
C SER A 53 -5.59 0.24 7.57
N ILE A 54 -4.97 0.85 8.57
CA ILE A 54 -4.50 0.21 9.78
C ILE A 54 -5.19 0.86 10.96
N SER A 55 -5.90 0.04 11.73
CA SER A 55 -6.60 0.44 12.95
C SER A 55 -6.26 -0.53 14.07
N THR A 56 -5.97 0.01 15.25
CA THR A 56 -5.73 -0.76 16.48
C THR A 56 -7.01 -1.42 17.01
N THR A 57 -8.18 -0.90 16.64
CA THR A 57 -9.49 -1.41 17.07
C THR A 57 -10.17 -2.31 16.03
N TRP A 58 -9.47 -2.65 14.94
CA TRP A 58 -10.03 -3.48 13.89
C TRP A 58 -10.26 -4.93 14.34
N THR A 59 -11.50 -5.40 14.21
CA THR A 59 -11.95 -6.72 14.67
C THR A 59 -11.56 -7.89 13.75
N ARG A 60 -10.92 -7.62 12.60
CA ARG A 60 -10.56 -8.63 11.58
C ARG A 60 -11.75 -9.34 10.92
N VAL A 61 -12.98 -8.84 11.12
CA VAL A 61 -14.19 -9.41 10.51
C VAL A 61 -14.37 -8.96 9.06
N VAL A 62 -14.18 -7.67 8.79
CA VAL A 62 -14.20 -7.09 7.44
C VAL A 62 -12.76 -6.93 6.97
N MET A 63 -12.43 -7.46 5.80
CA MET A 63 -11.08 -7.48 5.22
C MET A 63 -10.87 -6.39 4.19
N GLU A 64 -11.88 -6.12 3.37
CA GLU A 64 -11.82 -5.06 2.34
C GLU A 64 -13.16 -4.36 2.21
N GLN A 65 -13.11 -3.11 1.76
CA GLN A 65 -14.28 -2.29 1.48
C GLN A 65 -14.08 -1.60 0.12
N LEU A 66 -15.08 -1.66 -0.74
CA LEU A 66 -15.19 -0.77 -1.89
C LEU A 66 -15.98 0.46 -1.46
N ARG A 67 -15.44 1.65 -1.69
CA ARG A 67 -16.08 2.94 -1.38
C ARG A 67 -16.27 3.69 -2.69
N GLU A 68 -17.49 3.75 -3.21
CA GLU A 68 -17.79 4.41 -4.49
C GLU A 68 -19.27 4.81 -4.50
N ASP A 69 -19.59 6.07 -4.83
CA ASP A 69 -20.97 6.55 -5.05
C ASP A 69 -22.00 6.16 -3.95
N GLY A 70 -21.59 6.25 -2.68
CA GLY A 70 -22.42 5.88 -1.53
C GLY A 70 -22.53 4.37 -1.27
N ARG A 71 -21.95 3.54 -2.14
CA ARG A 71 -21.84 2.09 -1.98
C ARG A 71 -20.64 1.72 -1.10
N GLY A 72 -20.88 0.73 -0.25
CA GLY A 72 -19.93 0.20 0.71
C GLY A 72 -19.85 -1.32 0.64
N ASP A 73 -19.53 -1.89 -0.52
CA ASP A 73 -19.38 -3.35 -0.59
C ASP A 73 -18.27 -3.80 0.36
N LEU A 74 -18.55 -4.82 1.16
CA LEU A 74 -17.66 -5.34 2.19
C LEU A 74 -17.29 -6.79 1.85
N LEU A 75 -15.99 -7.08 1.89
CA LEU A 75 -15.49 -8.44 1.91
C LEU A 75 -15.22 -8.86 3.36
N PHE A 76 -15.90 -9.91 3.82
CA PHE A 76 -15.68 -10.49 5.14
C PHE A 76 -14.54 -11.51 5.13
N ALA A 77 -13.93 -11.75 6.29
CA ALA A 77 -12.88 -12.78 6.46
C ALA A 77 -13.34 -14.19 6.09
N THR A 78 -14.65 -14.44 6.14
CA THR A 78 -15.29 -15.69 5.69
C THR A 78 -15.33 -15.84 4.16
N GLY A 79 -14.96 -14.79 3.42
CA GLY A 79 -15.09 -14.72 1.96
C GLY A 79 -16.47 -14.27 1.48
N LYS A 80 -17.42 -14.04 2.39
CA LYS A 80 -18.74 -13.49 2.05
C LYS A 80 -18.61 -12.03 1.61
N ILE A 81 -19.36 -11.67 0.58
CA ILE A 81 -19.50 -10.29 0.11
C ILE A 81 -20.86 -9.78 0.56
N ARG A 82 -20.92 -8.56 1.11
CA ARG A 82 -22.18 -7.86 1.43
C ARG A 82 -22.12 -6.45 0.85
N SER A 83 -23.13 -6.09 0.10
CA SER A 83 -23.39 -4.69 -0.26
C SER A 83 -24.10 -4.02 0.90
N ASP A 84 -23.56 -2.92 1.38
CA ASP A 84 -24.18 -2.08 2.40
C ASP A 84 -24.08 -0.62 1.99
N ASP A 85 -25.03 0.18 2.47
CA ASP A 85 -24.95 1.63 2.30
C ASP A 85 -23.91 2.17 3.29
N VAL A 86 -23.00 3.02 2.83
CA VAL A 86 -22.02 3.64 3.73
C VAL A 86 -22.72 4.76 4.49
N PRO A 87 -22.67 4.77 5.83
CA PRO A 87 -23.14 5.90 6.61
C PRO A 87 -22.49 7.21 6.12
N PRO A 88 -23.25 8.32 5.99
CA PRO A 88 -22.72 9.56 5.40
C PRO A 88 -21.49 10.14 6.09
N ASP A 89 -21.35 9.88 7.39
CA ASP A 89 -20.23 10.28 8.25
C ASP A 89 -18.97 9.43 8.06
N LEU A 90 -19.08 8.30 7.36
CA LEU A 90 -17.96 7.39 7.04
C LEU A 90 -17.62 7.41 5.54
N ILE A 91 -18.16 8.39 4.79
CA ILE A 91 -17.86 8.57 3.37
C ILE A 91 -16.38 8.93 3.21
N TRP A 92 -15.67 8.10 2.45
CA TRP A 92 -14.30 8.40 2.05
C TRP A 92 -14.31 9.60 1.10
N PRO A 93 -13.35 10.54 1.21
CA PRO A 93 -13.36 11.74 0.37
C PRO A 93 -13.25 11.45 -1.14
N GLU A 94 -12.66 10.30 -1.49
CA GLU A 94 -12.43 9.85 -2.86
C GLU A 94 -12.86 8.39 -3.00
N PRO A 95 -13.34 7.95 -4.18
CA PRO A 95 -13.58 6.54 -4.44
C PRO A 95 -12.29 5.73 -4.22
N CYS A 96 -12.37 4.63 -3.47
CA CYS A 96 -11.19 3.82 -3.20
C CYS A 96 -11.53 2.36 -2.88
N ARG A 97 -10.56 1.48 -3.10
CA ARG A 97 -10.55 0.13 -2.55
C ARG A 97 -9.74 0.15 -1.26
N LEU A 98 -10.43 0.04 -0.13
CA LEU A 98 -9.84 0.07 1.21
C LEU A 98 -9.52 -1.34 1.70
N ILE A 99 -8.24 -1.64 1.89
CA ILE A 99 -7.71 -2.89 2.42
C ILE A 99 -7.46 -2.73 3.92
N LEU A 100 -8.15 -3.52 4.74
CA LEU A 100 -7.93 -3.53 6.19
C LEU A 100 -6.89 -4.60 6.53
N MET A 101 -5.83 -4.21 7.23
CA MET A 101 -4.81 -5.15 7.68
C MET A 101 -4.09 -4.71 8.96
N THR A 102 -3.32 -5.62 9.53
CA THR A 102 -2.45 -5.32 10.68
C THR A 102 -1.22 -4.53 10.25
N ALA A 103 -0.64 -3.78 11.19
CA ALA A 103 0.62 -3.07 10.99
C ALA A 103 1.74 -4.03 10.56
N ALA A 104 1.84 -5.20 11.19
CA ALA A 104 2.81 -6.23 10.79
C ALA A 104 2.66 -6.69 9.32
N SER A 105 1.44 -6.71 8.78
CA SER A 105 1.22 -7.06 7.37
C SER A 105 1.61 -5.92 6.44
N ALA A 106 1.26 -4.68 6.81
CA ALA A 106 1.67 -3.49 6.09
C ALA A 106 3.19 -3.31 6.07
N ILE A 107 3.91 -3.65 7.15
CA ILE A 107 5.38 -3.65 7.20
C ILE A 107 5.97 -4.57 6.13
N ARG A 108 5.48 -5.82 6.02
CA ARG A 108 5.96 -6.78 5.01
C ARG A 108 5.70 -6.30 3.58
N ILE A 109 4.58 -5.60 3.35
CA ILE A 109 4.32 -4.95 2.07
C ILE A 109 5.30 -3.80 1.88
N HIS A 110 5.43 -2.91 2.87
CA HIS A 110 6.30 -1.75 2.83
C HIS A 110 7.76 -2.12 2.52
N GLU A 111 8.26 -3.23 3.04
CA GLU A 111 9.60 -3.78 2.76
C GLU A 111 9.81 -4.18 1.30
N ARG A 112 8.76 -4.66 0.62
CA ARG A 112 8.79 -5.09 -0.78
C ARG A 112 8.43 -3.98 -1.76
N TRP A 113 7.56 -3.06 -1.35
CA TRP A 113 7.14 -1.88 -2.12
C TRP A 113 6.89 -0.73 -1.16
N CYS A 114 7.56 0.41 -1.37
CA CYS A 114 7.41 1.57 -0.50
C CYS A 114 5.94 2.00 -0.42
N LEU A 115 5.44 2.11 0.81
CA LEU A 115 4.17 2.76 1.10
C LEU A 115 4.42 4.22 1.43
N GLU A 116 3.47 5.08 1.09
CA GLU A 116 3.41 6.48 1.48
C GLU A 116 2.09 6.76 2.21
N GLU A 117 2.07 7.80 3.05
CA GLU A 117 0.84 8.25 3.71
C GLU A 117 -0.20 8.67 2.67
N ALA A 118 -1.46 8.35 2.93
CA ALA A 118 -2.60 8.72 2.10
C ALA A 118 -3.69 9.38 2.94
N PRO A 119 -4.50 10.27 2.34
CA PRO A 119 -5.68 10.81 3.00
C PRO A 119 -6.60 9.68 3.51
N GLY A 120 -7.15 9.88 4.69
CA GLY A 120 -8.15 8.99 5.27
C GLY A 120 -9.10 9.72 6.20
N THR A 121 -9.93 8.98 6.93
CA THR A 121 -10.98 9.55 7.80
C THR A 121 -10.47 10.09 9.14
N GLY A 122 -9.16 10.05 9.40
CA GLY A 122 -8.57 10.45 10.69
C GLY A 122 -8.76 9.44 11.83
N LEU A 123 -9.63 8.45 11.67
CA LEU A 123 -9.83 7.34 12.63
C LEU A 123 -8.80 6.22 12.48
N THR A 124 -8.10 6.18 11.35
CA THR A 124 -7.16 5.11 11.00
C THR A 124 -5.95 5.70 10.29
N ASN A 125 -4.82 4.99 10.38
CA ASN A 125 -3.64 5.34 9.60
C ASN A 125 -3.80 4.72 8.21
N THR A 126 -3.74 5.57 7.18
CA THR A 126 -3.98 5.15 5.79
C THR A 126 -2.74 5.36 4.96
N PHE A 127 -2.42 4.36 4.15
CA PHE A 127 -1.26 4.34 3.26
C PHE A 127 -1.69 3.97 1.84
N ARG A 128 -0.83 4.26 0.86
CA ARG A 128 -0.95 3.78 -0.52
C ARG A 128 0.41 3.37 -1.06
N PHE A 129 0.43 2.64 -2.17
CA PHE A 129 1.67 2.29 -2.85
C PHE A 129 2.31 3.57 -3.42
N ALA A 130 3.58 3.80 -3.11
CA ALA A 130 4.31 4.94 -3.65
C ALA A 130 4.55 4.76 -5.15
N GLN A 131 4.37 5.83 -5.93
CA GLN A 131 4.60 5.84 -7.38
C GLN A 131 6.09 5.97 -7.74
N GLN A 132 6.90 6.50 -6.82
CA GLN A 132 8.33 6.71 -6.98
C GLN A 132 9.08 6.25 -5.71
N HIS A 133 10.41 6.21 -5.78
CA HIS A 133 11.22 5.95 -4.59
C HIS A 133 11.02 7.07 -3.56
N ALA A 134 10.20 6.81 -2.55
CA ALA A 134 9.98 7.69 -1.41
C ALA A 134 10.96 7.38 -0.27
N ASP A 135 11.27 8.38 0.55
CA ASP A 135 11.94 8.15 1.84
C ASP A 135 11.07 7.25 2.72
N ARG A 136 11.63 6.10 3.09
CA ARG A 136 10.94 5.04 3.84
C ARG A 136 10.93 5.28 5.34
N THR A 137 11.73 6.23 5.82
CA THR A 137 12.05 6.36 7.25
C THR A 137 10.82 6.68 8.08
N ALA A 138 10.06 7.72 7.68
CA ALA A 138 8.88 8.17 8.41
C ALA A 138 7.80 7.06 8.47
N VAL A 139 7.45 6.48 7.33
CA VAL A 139 6.44 5.41 7.24
C VAL A 139 6.89 4.16 8.00
N SER A 140 8.18 3.81 7.95
CA SER A 140 8.71 2.68 8.73
C SER A 140 8.57 2.90 10.24
N GLN A 141 8.83 4.11 10.72
CA GLN A 141 8.66 4.45 12.14
C GLN A 141 7.18 4.39 12.55
N GLN A 142 6.29 4.99 11.75
CA GLN A 142 4.86 4.98 12.02
C GLN A 142 4.28 3.55 12.03
N LEU A 143 4.65 2.72 11.05
CA LEU A 143 4.19 1.33 11.00
C LEU A 143 4.68 0.50 12.20
N ARG A 144 5.89 0.76 12.70
CA ARG A 144 6.41 0.10 13.91
C ARG A 144 5.64 0.51 15.16
N ALA A 145 5.40 1.82 15.35
CA ALA A 145 4.61 2.31 16.46
C ALA A 145 3.20 1.67 16.47
N LEU A 146 2.55 1.60 15.31
CA LEU A 146 1.25 0.93 15.17
C LEU A 146 1.30 -0.58 15.47
N ALA A 147 2.41 -1.24 15.17
CA ALA A 147 2.58 -2.66 15.49
C ALA A 147 2.74 -2.89 16.99
N GLU A 148 3.42 -1.98 17.69
CA GLU A 148 3.55 -2.00 19.15
C GLU A 148 2.19 -1.78 19.83
N GLU A 149 1.36 -0.88 19.33
CA GLU A 149 0.00 -0.65 19.84
C GLU A 149 -0.97 -1.82 19.60
N GLN A 150 -0.67 -2.69 18.62
CA GLN A 150 -1.49 -3.87 18.29
C GLN A 150 -1.05 -5.16 18.99
N SER A 151 0.07 -5.13 19.74
CA SER A 151 0.67 -6.30 20.41
C SER A 151 0.13 -6.47 21.82
#